data_AF-A0A2M8LH04-F1
#
_entry.id   AF-A0A2M8LH04-F1
#
_cell.length_a   1.000
_cell.length_b   1.000
_cell.length_c   1.000
_cell.angle_alpha   90.00
_cell.angle_beta   90.00
_cell.angle_gamma   90.00
#
_symmetry.space_group_name_H-M   'P 1'
#
loop_
_entity.id
_entity.type
_entity.pdbx_description
1 polymer ?
#
loop_
_entity_poly.entity_id
_entity_poly.type
_entity_poly.pdbx_seq_one_letter_code
_entity_poly.pdbx_strand_id
1 'polypeptide(L)'
;MSLTETITQNMKLAMKAKDNATLSTLRLLLSAIKNKQIDLQHELSDEEVQGVIKAQMKQLKDSIESFIAGGREDMAVSAQTEVSVLQAYLPAEMSDEALLAVVKEAVEQSGATTKADMGKAMGSAMKAVAGRADGNRVKSIVGSLLGVFFPVLIGLGFLTQDAHASIPLIENFSTTSSYTIFLLRIVRVLMLWLGVVAITMILSGGFDYMTASFRDEAHESAISKITSGIFVTVVVAVLFAFFTIFLQQIG
;
A
#
# COMPACT_ATOMS: atom_id res chain seq x y z
N MET A 1 -27.65 17.40 16.36
CA MET A 1 -26.90 18.63 16.05
C MET A 1 -25.91 18.28 14.98
N SER A 2 -25.81 19.09 13.93
CA SER A 2 -24.79 18.89 12.90
C SER A 2 -23.40 19.21 13.45
N LEU A 3 -22.37 18.74 12.77
CA LEU A 3 -20.98 19.02 13.15
C LEU A 3 -20.70 20.54 13.11
N THR A 4 -21.23 21.25 12.12
CA THR A 4 -21.12 22.71 11.98
C THR A 4 -21.79 23.46 13.14
N GLU A 5 -22.96 23.01 13.60
CA GLU A 5 -23.62 23.59 14.77
C GLU A 5 -22.81 23.38 16.05
N THR A 6 -22.23 22.19 16.20
CA THR A 6 -21.36 21.84 17.34
C THR A 6 -20.12 22.73 17.38
N ILE A 7 -19.45 22.91 16.25
CA ILE A 7 -18.30 23.82 16.10
C ILE A 7 -18.70 25.26 16.46
N THR A 8 -19.85 25.72 15.99
CA THR A 8 -20.36 27.07 16.27
C THR A 8 -20.68 27.27 17.76
N GLN A 9 -21.23 26.25 18.43
CA GLN A 9 -21.45 26.30 19.88
C GLN A 9 -20.13 26.31 20.65
N ASN A 10 -19.17 25.45 20.27
CA ASN A 10 -17.87 25.39 20.93
C ASN A 10 -17.07 26.68 20.74
N MET A 11 -17.20 27.37 19.61
CA MET A 11 -16.66 28.71 19.43
C MET A 11 -17.24 29.69 20.47
N LYS A 12 -18.56 29.68 20.71
CA LYS A 12 -19.19 30.52 21.73
C LYS A 12 -18.73 30.16 23.15
N LEU A 13 -18.47 28.88 23.42
CA LEU A 13 -17.90 28.43 24.69
C LEU A 13 -16.46 28.92 24.86
N ALA A 14 -15.62 28.83 23.82
CA ALA A 14 -14.26 29.36 23.82
C ALA A 14 -14.24 30.88 24.06
N MET A 15 -15.19 31.63 23.47
CA MET A 15 -15.36 33.06 23.75
C MET A 15 -15.62 33.34 25.23
N LYS A 16 -16.49 32.55 25.88
CA LYS A 16 -16.81 32.71 27.31
C LYS A 16 -15.63 32.30 28.20
N ALA A 17 -14.93 31.25 27.83
CA ALA A 17 -13.76 30.74 28.54
C ALA A 17 -12.49 31.60 28.33
N LYS A 18 -12.53 32.59 27.41
CA LYS A 18 -11.37 33.42 26.99
C LYS A 18 -10.20 32.57 26.47
N ASP A 19 -10.49 31.40 25.90
CA ASP A 19 -9.50 30.58 25.23
C ASP A 19 -9.25 31.14 23.82
N ASN A 20 -8.26 32.02 23.72
CA ASN A 20 -7.96 32.72 22.47
C ASN A 20 -7.46 31.78 21.36
N ALA A 21 -6.73 30.71 21.71
CA ALA A 21 -6.17 29.77 20.74
C ALA A 21 -7.29 28.95 20.09
N THR A 22 -8.15 28.33 20.90
CA THR A 22 -9.32 27.59 20.39
C THR A 22 -10.26 28.52 19.61
N LEU A 23 -10.47 29.74 20.11
CA LEU A 23 -11.33 30.73 19.45
C LEU A 23 -10.83 31.10 18.04
N SER A 24 -9.53 31.39 17.88
CA SER A 24 -8.97 31.74 16.57
C SER A 24 -9.05 30.57 15.60
N THR A 25 -8.71 29.35 16.06
CA THR A 25 -8.76 28.14 15.23
C THR A 25 -10.18 27.85 14.75
N LEU A 26 -11.18 27.89 15.65
CA LEU A 26 -12.56 27.60 15.29
C LEU A 26 -13.17 28.68 14.36
N ARG A 27 -12.78 29.95 14.50
CA ARG A 27 -13.19 31.00 13.55
C ARG A 27 -12.63 30.76 12.16
N LEU A 28 -11.35 30.42 12.07
CA LEU A 28 -10.70 30.13 10.80
C LEU A 28 -11.32 28.90 10.13
N LEU A 29 -11.63 27.87 10.92
CA LEU A 29 -12.33 26.68 10.43
C LEU A 29 -13.73 27.01 9.90
N LEU A 30 -14.53 27.80 10.63
CA LEU A 30 -15.87 28.21 10.17
C LEU A 30 -15.81 29.02 8.87
N SER A 31 -14.80 29.88 8.71
CA SER A 31 -14.54 30.57 7.45
C SER A 31 -14.21 29.60 6.32
N ALA A 32 -13.36 28.59 6.56
CA ALA A 32 -13.02 27.58 5.56
C ALA A 32 -14.23 26.74 5.15
N ILE A 33 -15.06 26.33 6.12
CA ILE A 33 -16.34 25.64 5.89
C ILE A 33 -17.24 26.51 5.01
N LYS A 34 -17.43 27.79 5.36
CA LYS A 34 -18.26 28.72 4.60
C LYS A 34 -17.74 28.92 3.17
N ASN A 35 -16.43 29.07 2.99
CA ASN A 35 -15.83 29.19 1.66
C ASN A 35 -16.13 27.94 0.82
N LYS A 36 -16.02 26.75 1.43
CA LYS A 36 -16.32 25.50 0.74
C LYS A 36 -17.80 25.35 0.37
N GLN A 37 -18.72 25.83 1.21
CA GLN A 37 -20.16 25.89 0.88
C GLN A 37 -20.42 26.80 -0.32
N ILE A 38 -19.73 27.95 -0.39
CA ILE A 38 -19.84 28.86 -1.52
C ILE A 38 -19.33 28.19 -2.80
N ASP A 39 -18.18 27.50 -2.72
CA ASP A 39 -17.59 26.80 -3.86
C ASP A 39 -18.48 25.68 -4.41
N LEU A 40 -19.12 24.91 -3.52
CA LEU A 40 -19.99 23.78 -3.89
C LEU A 40 -21.46 24.18 -4.10
N GLN A 41 -21.83 25.40 -3.74
CA GLN A 41 -23.19 25.95 -3.83
C GLN A 41 -24.26 25.14 -3.06
N HIS A 42 -23.88 24.45 -1.99
CA HIS A 42 -24.82 23.79 -1.08
C HIS A 42 -24.31 23.79 0.36
N GLU A 43 -25.18 23.44 1.31
CA GLU A 43 -24.77 23.18 2.69
C GLU A 43 -23.96 21.90 2.76
N LEU A 44 -22.82 21.95 3.47
CA LEU A 44 -21.94 20.79 3.62
C LEU A 44 -22.59 19.75 4.53
N SER A 45 -22.48 18.47 4.13
CA SER A 45 -22.74 17.36 5.02
C SER A 45 -21.65 17.24 6.09
N ASP A 46 -21.92 16.50 7.18
CA ASP A 46 -20.93 16.28 8.24
C ASP A 46 -19.65 15.61 7.71
N GLU A 47 -19.75 14.78 6.67
CA GLU A 47 -18.62 14.11 6.02
C GLU A 47 -17.75 15.11 5.24
N GLU A 48 -18.38 16.07 4.56
CA GLU A 48 -17.66 17.11 3.83
C GLU A 48 -17.01 18.11 4.79
N VAL A 49 -17.66 18.42 5.92
CA VAL A 49 -17.07 19.23 7.00
C VAL A 49 -15.83 18.54 7.57
N GLN A 50 -15.87 17.22 7.81
CA GLN A 50 -14.69 16.45 8.20
C GLN A 50 -13.57 16.54 7.14
N GLY A 51 -13.93 16.53 5.86
CA GLY A 51 -12.98 16.76 4.77
C GLY A 51 -12.27 18.12 4.85
N VAL A 52 -13.02 19.20 5.16
CA VAL A 52 -12.45 20.54 5.36
C VAL A 52 -11.52 20.57 6.58
N ILE A 53 -11.92 19.95 7.70
CA ILE A 53 -11.08 19.86 8.91
C ILE A 53 -9.76 19.14 8.60
N LYS A 54 -9.80 17.99 7.90
CA LYS A 54 -8.61 17.23 7.48
C LYS A 54 -7.70 18.06 6.59
N ALA A 55 -8.24 18.79 5.62
CA ALA A 55 -7.47 19.66 4.74
C ALA A 55 -6.74 20.77 5.52
N GLN A 56 -7.42 21.38 6.49
CA GLN A 56 -6.84 22.43 7.32
C GLN A 56 -5.76 21.89 8.27
N MET A 57 -5.98 20.72 8.87
CA MET A 57 -4.96 20.03 9.66
C MET A 57 -3.72 19.71 8.84
N LYS A 58 -3.88 19.29 7.57
CA LYS A 58 -2.74 19.04 6.68
C LYS A 58 -1.93 20.31 6.45
N GLN A 59 -2.58 21.43 6.12
CA GLN A 59 -1.90 22.71 5.94
C GLN A 59 -1.13 23.15 7.19
N LEU A 60 -1.69 22.91 8.38
CA LEU A 60 -1.00 23.19 9.64
C LEU A 60 0.21 22.27 9.87
N LYS A 61 0.11 20.97 9.57
CA LYS A 61 1.25 20.03 9.63
C LYS A 61 2.38 20.44 8.70
N ASP A 62 2.06 20.78 7.45
CA ASP A 62 3.04 21.27 6.47
C ASP A 62 3.71 22.58 6.95
N SER A 63 2.94 23.44 7.63
CA SER A 63 3.46 24.67 8.24
C SER A 63 4.35 24.40 9.45
N ILE A 64 4.01 23.41 10.29
CA ILE A 64 4.85 22.99 11.43
C ILE A 64 6.22 22.54 10.94
N GLU A 65 6.28 21.68 9.91
CA GLU A 65 7.55 21.24 9.32
C GLU A 65 8.36 22.44 8.82
N SER A 66 7.70 23.39 8.15
CA SER A 66 8.34 24.62 7.65
C SER A 66 8.84 25.54 8.78
N PHE A 67 8.09 25.68 9.87
CA PHE A 67 8.49 26.49 11.03
C PHE A 67 9.65 25.86 11.79
N ILE A 68 9.66 24.54 11.97
CA ILE A 68 10.78 23.82 12.58
C ILE A 68 12.03 23.96 11.72
N ALA A 69 11.92 23.77 10.39
CA ALA A 69 13.04 23.95 9.47
C ALA A 69 13.58 25.39 9.49
N GLY A 70 12.73 26.38 9.75
CA GLY A 70 13.09 27.79 9.89
C GLY A 70 13.54 28.22 11.30
N GLY A 71 13.65 27.30 12.26
CA GLY A 71 14.05 27.62 13.64
C GLY A 71 13.01 28.43 14.44
N ARG A 72 11.73 28.39 14.03
CA ARG A 72 10.61 29.12 14.65
C ARG A 72 9.75 28.20 15.50
N GLU A 73 10.33 27.69 16.58
CA GLU A 73 9.65 26.75 17.49
C GLU A 73 8.39 27.35 18.15
N ASP A 74 8.39 28.66 18.38
CA ASP A 74 7.23 29.41 18.89
C ASP A 74 5.99 29.24 18.01
N MET A 75 6.18 29.35 16.69
CA MET A 75 5.12 29.18 15.70
C MET A 75 4.72 27.71 15.52
N ALA A 76 5.69 26.80 15.61
CA ALA A 76 5.42 25.36 15.55
C ALA A 76 4.55 24.89 16.72
N VAL A 77 4.83 25.36 17.95
CA VAL A 77 4.03 25.02 19.14
C VAL A 77 2.60 25.59 19.03
N SER A 78 2.45 26.81 18.51
CA SER A 78 1.13 27.39 18.25
C SER A 78 0.35 26.52 17.26
N ALA A 79 0.95 26.21 16.10
CA ALA A 79 0.30 25.39 15.08
C ALA A 79 -0.03 23.97 15.59
N GLN A 80 0.81 23.36 16.43
CA GLN A 80 0.54 22.07 17.06
C GLN A 80 -0.68 22.12 18.00
N THR A 81 -0.87 23.24 18.69
CA THR A 81 -2.05 23.48 19.52
C THR A 81 -3.31 23.56 18.67
N GLU A 82 -3.25 24.27 17.53
CA GLU A 82 -4.37 24.35 16.59
C GLU A 82 -4.75 22.98 16.01
N VAL A 83 -3.75 22.17 15.62
CA VAL A 83 -3.96 20.78 15.17
C VAL A 83 -4.68 19.97 16.23
N SER A 84 -4.29 20.10 17.49
CA SER A 84 -4.90 19.37 18.61
C SER A 84 -6.37 19.76 18.83
N VAL A 85 -6.69 21.06 18.70
CA VAL A 85 -8.08 21.55 18.77
C VAL A 85 -8.92 20.96 17.64
N LEU A 86 -8.42 20.96 16.40
CA LEU A 86 -9.13 20.42 15.25
C LEU A 86 -9.33 18.90 15.33
N GLN A 87 -8.35 18.18 15.85
CA GLN A 87 -8.39 16.73 15.98
C GLN A 87 -9.52 16.26 16.90
N ALA A 88 -9.94 17.06 17.88
CA ALA A 88 -11.07 16.75 18.76
C ALA A 88 -12.43 16.67 18.04
N TYR A 89 -12.53 17.23 16.82
CA TYR A 89 -13.75 17.22 16.00
C TYR A 89 -13.76 16.13 14.92
N LEU A 90 -12.66 15.37 14.79
CA LEU A 90 -12.59 14.23 13.89
C LEU A 90 -12.88 12.93 14.68
N PRO A 91 -13.56 11.95 14.06
CA PRO A 91 -13.59 10.61 14.62
C PRO A 91 -12.16 10.07 14.75
N ALA A 92 -11.91 9.27 15.79
CA ALA A 92 -10.60 8.68 16.04
C ALA A 92 -10.07 8.01 14.76
N GLU A 93 -8.92 8.49 14.27
CA GLU A 93 -8.28 7.91 13.09
C GLU A 93 -7.91 6.46 13.40
N MET A 94 -8.20 5.56 12.46
CA MET A 94 -7.72 4.19 12.56
C MET A 94 -6.18 4.19 12.54
N SER A 95 -5.58 3.38 13.41
CA SER A 95 -4.14 3.11 13.37
C SER A 95 -3.75 2.58 11.99
N ASP A 96 -2.49 2.80 11.59
CA ASP A 96 -1.99 2.33 10.29
C ASP A 96 -2.20 0.81 10.12
N GLU A 97 -2.04 0.04 11.19
CA GLU A 97 -2.25 -1.41 11.21
C GLU A 97 -3.71 -1.80 10.96
N ALA A 98 -4.65 -1.14 11.66
CA ALA A 98 -6.08 -1.40 11.50
C ALA A 98 -6.57 -0.95 10.12
N LEU A 99 -6.05 0.18 9.63
CA LEU A 99 -6.35 0.67 8.29
C LEU A 99 -5.86 -0.30 7.21
N LEU A 100 -4.64 -0.83 7.36
CA LEU A 100 -4.09 -1.81 6.43
C LEU A 100 -4.94 -3.08 6.40
N ALA A 101 -5.35 -3.60 7.56
CA ALA A 101 -6.21 -4.79 7.65
C ALA A 101 -7.55 -4.59 6.91
N VAL A 102 -8.26 -3.48 7.18
CA VAL A 102 -9.55 -3.18 6.55
C VAL A 102 -9.41 -2.95 5.04
N VAL A 103 -8.37 -2.23 4.62
CA VAL A 103 -8.13 -1.98 3.19
C VAL A 103 -7.77 -3.28 2.46
N LYS A 104 -6.98 -4.16 3.08
CA LYS A 104 -6.63 -5.46 2.51
C LYS A 104 -7.87 -6.32 2.27
N GLU A 105 -8.71 -6.47 3.30
CA GLU A 105 -9.96 -7.22 3.19
C GLU A 105 -10.88 -6.63 2.10
N ALA A 106 -11.01 -5.30 2.05
CA ALA A 106 -11.83 -4.64 1.04
C ALA A 106 -11.30 -4.83 -0.40
N VAL A 107 -9.98 -4.85 -0.58
CA VAL A 107 -9.33 -5.11 -1.88
C VAL A 107 -9.55 -6.57 -2.29
N GLU A 108 -9.40 -7.52 -1.37
CA GLU A 108 -9.67 -8.94 -1.59
C GLU A 108 -11.13 -9.18 -2.01
N GLN A 109 -12.10 -8.63 -1.26
CA GLN A 109 -13.53 -8.70 -1.58
C GLN A 109 -13.86 -8.04 -2.93
N SER A 110 -13.12 -7.00 -3.32
CA SER A 110 -13.31 -6.33 -4.61
C SER A 110 -12.79 -7.14 -5.81
N GLY A 111 -11.93 -8.15 -5.58
CA GLY A 111 -11.26 -8.90 -6.64
C GLY A 111 -10.40 -8.05 -7.57
N ALA A 112 -9.94 -6.88 -7.09
CA ALA A 112 -9.06 -5.99 -7.85
C ALA A 112 -7.64 -6.56 -7.85
N THR A 113 -7.05 -6.71 -9.05
CA THR A 113 -5.83 -7.51 -9.20
C THR A 113 -4.66 -6.73 -9.77
N THR A 114 -4.95 -5.66 -10.50
CA THR A 114 -3.94 -4.85 -11.18
C THR A 114 -4.08 -3.38 -10.80
N LYS A 115 -3.05 -2.59 -11.10
CA LYS A 115 -3.15 -1.12 -11.03
C LYS A 115 -4.25 -0.55 -11.91
N ALA A 116 -4.73 -1.27 -12.93
CA ALA A 116 -5.89 -0.86 -13.73
C ALA A 116 -7.20 -0.94 -12.92
N ASP A 117 -7.27 -1.83 -11.93
CA ASP A 117 -8.43 -2.02 -11.05
C ASP A 117 -8.45 -1.05 -9.85
N MET A 118 -7.53 -0.07 -9.82
CA MET A 118 -7.38 0.89 -8.73
C MET A 118 -8.70 1.59 -8.38
N GLY A 119 -9.51 1.94 -9.38
CA GLY A 119 -10.82 2.57 -9.15
C GLY A 119 -11.80 1.66 -8.40
N LYS A 120 -11.81 0.36 -8.73
CA LYS A 120 -12.65 -0.64 -8.08
C LYS A 120 -12.21 -0.91 -6.64
N ALA A 121 -10.90 -1.07 -6.44
CA ALA A 121 -10.29 -1.23 -5.13
C ALA A 121 -10.54 -0.02 -4.22
N MET A 122 -10.38 1.19 -4.74
CA MET A 122 -10.65 2.43 -4.01
C MET A 122 -12.12 2.53 -3.61
N GLY A 123 -13.05 2.19 -4.50
CA GLY A 123 -14.48 2.21 -4.16
C GLY A 123 -14.84 1.26 -3.02
N SER A 124 -14.26 0.06 -3.00
CA SER A 124 -14.47 -0.92 -1.93
C SER A 124 -13.81 -0.48 -0.61
N ALA A 125 -12.54 -0.07 -0.68
CA ALA A 125 -11.78 0.37 0.49
C ALA A 125 -12.39 1.61 1.15
N MET A 126 -12.84 2.59 0.36
CA MET A 126 -13.48 3.79 0.90
C MET A 126 -14.82 3.49 1.59
N LYS A 127 -15.58 2.50 1.09
CA LYS A 127 -16.80 2.02 1.76
C LYS A 127 -16.48 1.32 3.08
N ALA A 128 -15.46 0.47 3.10
CA ALA A 128 -15.06 -0.28 4.30
C ALA A 128 -14.49 0.63 5.39
N VAL A 129 -13.75 1.67 5.00
CA VAL A 129 -13.15 2.64 5.92
C VAL A 129 -14.18 3.68 6.40
N ALA A 130 -15.29 3.88 5.67
CA ALA A 130 -16.43 4.72 6.08
C ALA A 130 -16.02 6.11 6.63
N GLY A 131 -15.03 6.76 6.00
CA GLY A 131 -14.53 8.08 6.40
C GLY A 131 -13.57 8.11 7.60
N ARG A 132 -13.30 6.95 8.24
CA ARG A 132 -12.40 6.82 9.41
C ARG A 132 -10.90 6.89 9.08
N ALA A 133 -10.54 7.04 7.82
CA ALA A 133 -9.17 7.33 7.40
C ALA A 133 -9.13 8.33 6.24
N ASP A 134 -7.95 8.87 5.99
CA ASP A 134 -7.70 9.80 4.89
C ASP A 134 -7.67 9.06 3.54
N GLY A 135 -8.33 9.64 2.52
CA GLY A 135 -8.39 9.04 1.19
C GLY A 135 -7.02 8.88 0.52
N ASN A 136 -6.04 9.74 0.83
CA ASN A 136 -4.67 9.58 0.32
C ASN A 136 -3.95 8.44 1.04
N ARG A 137 -4.18 8.23 2.34
CA ARG A 137 -3.65 7.07 3.07
C ARG A 137 -4.21 5.78 2.49
N VAL A 138 -5.53 5.72 2.26
CA VAL A 138 -6.18 4.58 1.59
C VAL A 138 -5.59 4.37 0.19
N LYS A 139 -5.46 5.42 -0.62
CA LYS A 139 -4.88 5.35 -1.97
C LYS A 139 -3.44 4.85 -1.96
N SER A 140 -2.61 5.30 -1.02
CA SER A 140 -1.23 4.82 -0.86
C SER A 140 -1.20 3.32 -0.57
N ILE A 141 -2.01 2.88 0.40
CA ILE A 141 -2.09 1.47 0.81
C ILE A 141 -2.62 0.60 -0.33
N VAL A 142 -3.74 0.98 -0.96
CA VAL A 142 -4.29 0.27 -2.12
C VAL A 142 -3.26 0.19 -3.26
N GLY A 143 -2.57 1.29 -3.54
CA GLY A 143 -1.52 1.34 -4.56
C GLY A 143 -0.33 0.43 -4.24
N SER A 144 0.04 0.30 -2.97
CA SER A 144 1.09 -0.61 -2.51
C SER A 144 0.68 -2.09 -2.64
N LEU A 145 -0.58 -2.41 -2.29
CA LEU A 145 -1.14 -3.77 -2.38
C LEU A 145 -1.25 -4.24 -3.84
N LEU A 146 -1.76 -3.39 -4.72
CA LEU A 146 -1.91 -3.67 -6.15
C LEU A 146 -0.57 -3.56 -6.92
N GLY A 147 0.37 -2.77 -6.41
CA GLY A 147 1.60 -2.43 -7.10
C GLY A 147 2.73 -3.45 -6.95
N VAL A 148 2.69 -4.31 -5.93
CA VAL A 148 3.82 -5.21 -5.61
C VAL A 148 3.39 -6.66 -5.37
N PHE A 149 2.14 -6.96 -4.99
CA PHE A 149 1.84 -8.27 -4.40
C PHE A 149 0.81 -9.14 -5.11
N PHE A 150 -0.10 -8.59 -5.91
CA PHE A 150 -1.25 -9.37 -6.38
C PHE A 150 -0.94 -10.48 -7.43
N PRO A 151 -0.06 -10.27 -8.43
CA PRO A 151 0.27 -11.33 -9.38
C PRO A 151 1.07 -12.48 -8.73
N VAL A 152 1.87 -12.16 -7.71
CA VAL A 152 2.66 -13.15 -6.95
C VAL A 152 1.77 -13.92 -5.98
N LEU A 153 0.78 -13.26 -5.36
CA LEU A 153 -0.22 -13.92 -4.51
C LEU A 153 -1.16 -14.83 -5.31
N ILE A 154 -1.59 -14.41 -6.50
CA ILE A 154 -2.38 -15.24 -7.43
C ILE A 154 -1.55 -16.42 -7.95
N GLY A 155 -0.27 -16.22 -8.26
CA GLY A 155 0.63 -17.33 -8.64
C GLY A 155 0.78 -18.41 -7.55
N LEU A 156 0.59 -18.03 -6.28
CA LEU A 156 0.53 -18.94 -5.13
C LEU A 156 -0.91 -19.40 -4.79
N GLY A 157 -1.94 -18.67 -5.21
CA GLY A 157 -3.36 -18.92 -4.94
C GLY A 157 -4.13 -19.65 -6.05
N PHE A 158 -3.49 -19.96 -7.19
CA PHE A 158 -4.12 -20.71 -8.29
C PHE A 158 -4.28 -22.23 -8.04
N LEU A 159 -3.91 -22.72 -6.86
CA LEU A 159 -4.25 -24.07 -6.40
C LEU A 159 -5.40 -23.98 -5.39
N THR A 160 -6.60 -23.93 -5.97
CA THR A 160 -7.90 -24.41 -5.45
C THR A 160 -8.07 -24.60 -3.93
N GLN A 161 -9.11 -23.91 -3.44
CA GLN A 161 -10.04 -24.11 -2.30
C GLN A 161 -9.89 -25.27 -1.28
N ASP A 162 -9.21 -26.37 -1.60
CA ASP A 162 -8.93 -27.49 -0.68
C ASP A 162 -7.67 -27.27 0.19
N ALA A 163 -6.82 -26.29 -0.15
CA ALA A 163 -5.60 -25.99 0.60
C ALA A 163 -5.83 -25.12 1.86
N HIS A 164 -7.02 -24.53 2.03
CA HIS A 164 -7.33 -23.68 3.19
C HIS A 164 -7.44 -24.46 4.51
N ALA A 165 -7.59 -25.78 4.46
CA ALA A 165 -7.68 -26.63 5.66
C ALA A 165 -6.31 -27.06 6.22
N SER A 166 -5.21 -26.87 5.49
CA SER A 166 -3.88 -27.37 5.87
C SER A 166 -2.80 -26.29 5.97
N ILE A 167 -3.14 -25.01 5.76
CA ILE A 167 -2.13 -23.95 5.78
C ILE A 167 -2.60 -22.75 6.63
N PRO A 168 -2.16 -22.62 7.89
CA PRO A 168 -2.43 -21.46 8.73
C PRO A 168 -1.49 -20.32 8.32
N LEU A 169 -1.73 -19.70 7.17
CA LEU A 169 -0.79 -18.74 6.57
C LEU A 169 -0.98 -17.27 6.99
N ILE A 170 -1.85 -16.95 7.95
CA ILE A 170 -2.02 -15.55 8.38
C ILE A 170 -2.02 -15.36 9.92
N GLU A 171 -2.12 -16.40 10.74
CA GLU A 171 -2.25 -16.18 12.21
C GLU A 171 -0.95 -16.22 13.04
N ASN A 172 0.18 -16.75 12.55
CA ASN A 172 1.36 -16.94 13.40
C ASN A 172 2.70 -16.57 12.72
N PHE A 173 2.93 -15.28 12.50
CA PHE A 173 4.23 -14.75 12.08
C PHE A 173 5.23 -14.54 13.25
N SER A 174 5.00 -15.13 14.43
CA SER A 174 5.88 -14.96 15.61
C SER A 174 6.96 -16.02 15.76
N THR A 175 7.00 -17.07 14.93
CA THR A 175 7.90 -18.21 15.09
C THR A 175 8.95 -18.29 13.97
N THR A 176 10.23 -18.44 14.32
CA THR A 176 11.40 -18.52 13.40
C THR A 176 11.22 -19.52 12.25
N SER A 177 10.43 -20.59 12.43
CA SER A 177 10.15 -21.62 11.41
C SER A 177 9.22 -21.15 10.28
N SER A 178 8.41 -20.10 10.50
CA SER A 178 7.46 -19.61 9.47
C SER A 178 8.18 -18.75 8.41
N TYR A 179 9.17 -17.98 8.84
CA TYR A 179 10.01 -17.15 7.96
C TYR A 179 10.91 -17.99 7.04
N THR A 180 11.47 -19.10 7.53
CA THR A 180 12.31 -19.98 6.72
C THR A 180 11.52 -20.65 5.62
N ILE A 181 10.31 -21.17 5.92
CA ILE A 181 9.42 -21.76 4.91
C ILE A 181 9.01 -20.72 3.86
N PHE A 182 8.70 -19.50 4.28
CA PHE A 182 8.39 -18.41 3.36
C PHE A 182 9.56 -18.06 2.42
N LEU A 183 10.77 -17.93 2.96
CA LEU A 183 11.99 -17.69 2.17
C LEU A 183 12.26 -18.83 1.18
N LEU A 184 12.11 -20.08 1.61
CA LEU A 184 12.30 -21.26 0.74
C LEU A 184 11.30 -21.29 -0.42
N ARG A 185 10.05 -20.85 -0.20
CA ARG A 185 9.05 -20.70 -1.27
C ARG A 185 9.43 -19.61 -2.28
N ILE A 186 9.98 -18.49 -1.81
CA ILE A 186 10.50 -17.43 -2.70
C ILE A 186 11.67 -17.96 -3.54
N VAL A 187 12.62 -18.67 -2.92
CA VAL A 187 13.76 -19.28 -3.64
C VAL A 187 13.28 -20.24 -4.73
N ARG A 188 12.24 -21.03 -4.45
CA ARG A 188 11.63 -21.94 -5.43
C ARG A 188 11.03 -21.20 -6.63
N VAL A 189 10.37 -20.06 -6.42
CA VAL A 189 9.82 -19.23 -7.51
C VAL A 189 10.93 -18.59 -8.34
N LEU A 190 12.01 -18.12 -7.70
CA LEU A 190 13.18 -17.58 -8.40
C LEU A 190 13.87 -18.63 -9.28
N MET A 191 13.91 -19.89 -8.84
CA MET A 191 14.44 -20.99 -9.66
C MET A 191 13.65 -21.21 -10.95
N LEU A 192 12.32 -21.10 -10.90
CA LEU A 192 11.48 -21.23 -12.10
C LEU A 192 11.78 -20.11 -13.12
N TRP A 193 11.98 -18.88 -12.65
CA TRP A 193 12.42 -17.77 -13.50
C TRP A 193 13.78 -18.01 -14.13
N LEU A 194 14.71 -18.60 -13.38
CA LEU A 194 16.04 -18.95 -13.87
C LEU A 194 15.95 -20.06 -14.95
N GLY A 195 14.99 -20.98 -14.82
CA GLY A 195 14.66 -21.96 -15.86
C GLY A 195 14.12 -21.31 -17.14
N VAL A 196 13.25 -20.30 -17.02
CA VAL A 196 12.76 -19.54 -18.19
C VAL A 196 13.94 -18.85 -18.91
N VAL A 197 14.84 -18.20 -18.16
CA VAL A 197 16.04 -17.57 -18.73
C VAL A 197 16.91 -18.61 -19.45
N ALA A 198 17.12 -19.79 -18.85
CA ALA A 198 17.90 -20.86 -19.47
C ALA A 198 17.29 -21.32 -20.81
N ILE A 199 15.97 -21.47 -20.88
CA ILE A 199 15.27 -21.80 -22.13
C ILE A 199 15.46 -20.69 -23.17
N THR A 200 15.38 -19.41 -22.78
CA THR A 200 15.63 -18.31 -23.71
C THR A 200 17.06 -18.27 -24.24
N MET A 201 18.05 -18.67 -23.43
CA MET A 201 19.45 -18.80 -23.88
C MET A 201 19.61 -19.95 -24.89
N ILE A 202 18.92 -21.08 -24.68
CA ILE A 202 18.94 -22.20 -25.64
C ILE A 202 18.31 -21.79 -26.96
N LEU A 203 17.13 -21.14 -26.93
CA LEU A 203 16.42 -20.73 -28.13
C LEU A 203 17.19 -19.65 -28.92
N SER A 204 17.71 -18.64 -28.22
CA SER A 204 18.51 -17.59 -28.86
C SER A 204 19.82 -18.14 -29.42
N GLY A 205 20.52 -18.99 -28.68
CA GLY A 205 21.72 -19.68 -29.19
C GLY A 205 21.43 -20.57 -30.39
N GLY A 206 20.29 -21.28 -30.40
CA GLY A 206 19.87 -22.08 -31.55
C GLY A 206 19.58 -21.23 -32.81
N PHE A 207 18.97 -20.06 -32.63
CA PHE A 207 18.75 -19.11 -33.73
C PHE A 207 20.06 -18.51 -34.25
N ASP A 208 20.97 -18.13 -33.36
CA ASP A 208 22.31 -17.63 -33.71
C ASP A 208 23.11 -18.70 -34.47
N TYR A 209 23.01 -19.97 -34.08
CA TYR A 209 23.65 -21.10 -34.75
C TYR A 209 23.12 -21.29 -36.20
N MET A 210 21.81 -21.13 -36.41
CA MET A 210 21.21 -21.27 -37.74
C MET A 210 21.51 -20.09 -38.69
N THR A 211 21.78 -18.91 -38.13
CA THR A 211 22.03 -17.68 -38.90
C THR A 211 23.52 -17.39 -39.10
N ALA A 212 24.40 -18.07 -38.38
CA ALA A 212 25.84 -17.98 -38.55
C ALA A 212 26.29 -18.56 -39.91
N SER A 213 27.04 -17.77 -40.67
CA SER A 213 27.84 -18.28 -41.79
C SER A 213 29.07 -19.02 -41.23
N PHE A 214 29.61 -20.01 -41.95
CA PHE A 214 30.70 -20.96 -41.59
C PHE A 214 32.02 -20.38 -41.00
N ARG A 215 32.07 -19.12 -40.54
CA ARG A 215 33.19 -18.52 -39.81
C ARG A 215 33.10 -18.86 -38.31
N ASP A 216 34.20 -19.39 -37.80
CA ASP A 216 34.30 -20.16 -36.56
C ASP A 216 33.82 -19.45 -35.28
N GLU A 217 33.92 -18.12 -35.16
CA GLU A 217 33.62 -17.40 -33.89
C GLU A 217 32.12 -17.25 -33.56
N ALA A 218 31.27 -17.02 -34.56
CA ALA A 218 29.82 -16.86 -34.34
C ALA A 218 29.17 -18.19 -33.93
N HIS A 219 29.69 -19.28 -34.50
CA HIS A 219 29.25 -20.65 -34.19
C HIS A 219 29.63 -21.06 -32.77
N GLU A 220 30.86 -20.74 -32.36
CA GLU A 220 31.35 -21.01 -31.01
C GLU A 220 30.56 -20.24 -29.95
N SER A 221 30.24 -18.98 -30.20
CA SER A 221 29.38 -18.16 -29.32
C SER A 221 27.96 -18.74 -29.20
N ALA A 222 27.37 -19.17 -30.32
CA ALA A 222 26.05 -19.80 -30.33
C ALA A 222 26.04 -21.12 -29.55
N ILE A 223 27.05 -21.98 -29.76
CA ILE A 223 27.22 -23.24 -29.02
C ILE A 223 27.40 -22.98 -27.52
N SER A 224 28.15 -21.94 -27.14
CA SER A 224 28.34 -21.55 -25.73
C SER A 224 27.03 -21.12 -25.07
N LYS A 225 26.18 -20.34 -25.75
CA LYS A 225 24.83 -19.97 -25.26
C LYS A 225 23.92 -21.18 -25.07
N ILE A 226 23.93 -22.12 -26.03
CA ILE A 226 23.16 -23.37 -25.93
C ILE A 226 23.67 -24.21 -24.76
N THR A 227 24.98 -24.39 -24.65
CA THR A 227 25.61 -25.24 -23.62
C THR A 227 25.37 -24.68 -22.22
N SER A 228 25.55 -23.38 -22.03
CA SER A 228 25.25 -22.71 -20.77
C SER A 228 23.76 -22.77 -20.41
N GLY A 229 22.87 -22.57 -21.38
CA GLY A 229 21.43 -22.72 -21.18
C GLY A 229 21.04 -24.15 -20.77
N ILE A 230 21.58 -25.19 -21.40
CA ILE A 230 21.33 -26.59 -21.02
C ILE A 230 21.85 -26.87 -19.61
N PHE A 231 23.09 -26.45 -19.31
CA PHE A 231 23.69 -26.63 -17.99
C PHE A 231 22.84 -25.99 -16.90
N VAL A 232 22.45 -24.72 -17.09
CA VAL A 232 21.60 -24.00 -16.15
C VAL A 232 20.25 -24.70 -15.98
N THR A 233 19.64 -25.20 -17.04
CA THR A 233 18.37 -25.93 -16.97
C THR A 233 18.49 -27.19 -16.09
N VAL A 234 19.56 -27.96 -16.26
CA VAL A 234 19.81 -29.16 -15.45
C VAL A 234 20.03 -28.80 -13.98
N VAL A 235 20.85 -27.79 -13.70
CA VAL A 235 21.10 -27.32 -12.33
C VAL A 235 19.81 -26.85 -11.65
N VAL A 236 19.00 -26.06 -12.36
CA VAL A 236 17.70 -25.58 -11.87
C VAL A 236 16.77 -26.76 -11.56
N ALA A 237 16.69 -27.75 -12.44
CA ALA A 237 15.83 -28.92 -12.23
C ALA A 237 16.23 -29.73 -10.99
N VAL A 238 17.54 -29.97 -10.80
CA VAL A 238 18.05 -30.69 -9.63
C VAL A 238 17.79 -29.91 -8.34
N LEU A 239 18.09 -28.61 -8.32
CA LEU A 239 17.85 -27.79 -7.16
C LEU A 239 16.35 -27.67 -6.85
N PHE A 240 15.51 -27.50 -7.87
CA PHE A 240 14.06 -27.44 -7.69
C PHE A 240 13.52 -28.73 -7.06
N ALA A 241 14.00 -29.90 -7.50
CA ALA A 241 13.63 -31.17 -6.90
C ALA A 241 14.09 -31.26 -5.43
N PHE A 242 15.33 -30.87 -5.14
CA PHE A 242 15.87 -30.83 -3.77
C PHE A 242 15.04 -29.91 -2.86
N PHE A 243 14.79 -28.67 -3.26
CA PHE A 243 14.00 -27.71 -2.49
C PHE A 243 12.55 -28.17 -2.32
N THR A 244 11.98 -28.86 -3.31
CA THR A 244 10.62 -29.41 -3.19
C THR A 244 10.57 -30.50 -2.11
N ILE A 245 11.52 -31.44 -2.11
CA ILE A 245 11.61 -32.49 -1.09
C ILE A 245 11.89 -31.89 0.29
N PHE A 246 12.80 -30.92 0.37
CA PHE A 246 13.15 -30.24 1.62
C PHE A 246 11.97 -29.47 2.22
N LEU A 247 11.20 -28.77 1.39
CA LEU A 247 9.97 -28.11 1.81
C LEU A 247 8.93 -29.10 2.34
N GLN A 248 8.82 -30.29 1.74
CA GLN A 248 7.89 -31.34 2.20
C GLN A 248 8.32 -31.99 3.52
N GLN A 249 9.59 -31.90 3.91
CA GLN A 249 10.07 -32.40 5.20
C GLN A 249 9.90 -31.39 6.35
N ILE A 250 9.83 -30.10 6.03
CA ILE A 250 9.79 -29.01 7.03
C ILE A 250 8.38 -28.45 7.23
N GLY A 251 7.53 -28.49 6.20
CA GLY A 251 6.13 -28.07 6.26
C GLY A 251 5.20 -29.25 6.52
#